data_AF-B1VJ06-F1
#
_entry.id   AF-B1VJ06-F1
#
_cell.length_a   1.000
_cell.length_b   1.000
_cell.length_c   1.000
_cell.angle_alpha   90.00
_cell.angle_beta   90.00
_cell.angle_gamma   90.00
#
_symmetry.space_group_name_H-M   'P 1'
#
loop_
_entity.id
_entity.type
_entity.pdbx_description
1 polymer ?
#
loop_
_entity_poly.entity_id
_entity_poly.type
_entity_poly.pdbx_seq_one_letter_code
_entity_poly.pdbx_strand_id
1 'polypeptide(L)'
;MHCAPQRTPTTPPELRFPARVWQRGLALWPGSLKVGSYQEFHRRKRVIVSTLGPEHPENRAELPPEDLPPQTAGRPKLTELDYEADPLARLERNNRSTKQAIIYFCAVPGIAAVLALGTAIISRIVGGPYCDADSSAWLCTEGFRLFFHIAPALVCFFGLFGAAYICYYKWKRHQRWRPWIAVIWFIMPVAIGWSVNSAAMLILNA
;
A
#
# COMPACT_ATOMS: atom_id res chain seq x y z
N MET A 1 4.96 -54.05 -54.98
CA MET A 1 5.66 -52.76 -54.86
C MET A 1 4.61 -51.70 -54.52
N HIS A 2 4.39 -51.45 -53.24
CA HIS A 2 3.45 -50.44 -52.76
C HIS A 2 4.23 -49.20 -52.32
N CYS A 3 4.02 -48.08 -53.01
CA CYS A 3 4.48 -46.77 -52.59
C CYS A 3 3.65 -46.32 -51.38
N ALA A 4 4.30 -46.15 -50.23
CA ALA A 4 3.73 -45.48 -49.07
C ALA A 4 3.90 -43.96 -49.22
N PRO A 5 2.86 -43.15 -48.91
CA PRO A 5 2.94 -41.69 -49.00
C PRO A 5 3.71 -41.06 -47.82
N GLN A 6 4.40 -39.97 -48.14
CA GLN A 6 5.21 -39.15 -47.23
C GLN A 6 4.37 -38.54 -46.09
N ARG A 7 4.86 -38.62 -44.85
CA ARG A 7 4.30 -37.89 -43.70
C ARG A 7 4.78 -36.44 -43.75
N THR A 8 3.83 -35.51 -43.77
CA THR A 8 4.08 -34.08 -43.55
C THR A 8 4.43 -33.80 -42.08
N PRO A 9 5.26 -32.78 -41.80
CA PRO A 9 5.59 -32.38 -40.44
C PRO A 9 4.38 -31.69 -39.80
N THR A 10 3.91 -32.27 -38.71
CA THR A 10 2.87 -31.70 -37.84
C THR A 10 3.45 -30.48 -37.13
N THR A 11 2.93 -29.30 -37.47
CA THR A 11 3.03 -28.08 -36.68
C THR A 11 2.45 -28.31 -35.27
N PRO A 12 3.09 -27.78 -34.21
CA PRO A 12 2.54 -27.87 -32.86
C PRO A 12 1.22 -27.08 -32.78
N PRO A 13 0.23 -27.54 -32.00
CA PRO A 13 -1.03 -26.83 -31.84
C PRO A 13 -0.76 -25.47 -31.21
N GLU A 14 -1.16 -24.41 -31.92
CA GLU A 14 -1.33 -23.09 -31.33
C GLU A 14 -2.14 -23.21 -30.04
N LEU A 15 -1.51 -22.91 -28.92
CA LEU A 15 -2.17 -22.49 -27.69
C LEU A 15 -2.87 -21.15 -27.95
N ARG A 16 -4.01 -21.21 -28.67
CA ARG A 16 -5.01 -20.16 -28.62
C ARG A 16 -5.60 -20.15 -27.23
N PHE A 17 -4.96 -19.39 -26.35
CA PHE A 17 -5.60 -18.95 -25.12
C PHE A 17 -6.90 -18.23 -25.49
N PRO A 18 -8.07 -18.71 -25.07
CA PRO A 18 -9.29 -17.97 -25.27
C PRO A 18 -9.20 -16.68 -24.44
N ALA A 19 -9.00 -15.55 -25.12
CA ALA A 19 -9.01 -14.19 -24.58
C ALA A 19 -10.33 -13.83 -23.83
N ARG A 20 -11.29 -14.75 -23.76
CA ARG A 20 -12.57 -14.60 -23.05
C ARG A 20 -12.56 -15.08 -21.60
N VAL A 21 -11.50 -15.73 -21.11
CA VAL A 21 -11.41 -16.13 -19.69
C VAL A 21 -10.91 -14.99 -18.80
N TRP A 22 -10.07 -14.10 -19.34
CA TRP A 22 -9.56 -12.93 -18.60
C TRP A 22 -10.59 -11.81 -18.40
N GLN A 23 -11.66 -11.76 -19.20
CA GLN A 23 -12.73 -10.77 -19.00
C GLN A 23 -13.66 -11.11 -17.82
N ARG A 24 -13.73 -12.38 -17.39
CA ARG A 24 -14.56 -12.77 -16.24
C ARG A 24 -13.82 -12.71 -14.90
N GLY A 25 -12.49 -12.73 -14.89
CA GLY A 25 -11.67 -12.56 -13.68
C GLY A 25 -11.64 -11.12 -13.14
N LEU A 26 -11.78 -10.12 -14.01
CA LEU A 26 -11.88 -8.70 -13.63
C LEU A 26 -13.24 -8.31 -13.04
N ALA A 27 -14.28 -9.13 -13.21
CA ALA A 27 -15.62 -8.87 -12.68
C ALA A 27 -15.79 -9.27 -11.20
N LEU A 28 -14.80 -9.96 -10.61
CA LEU A 28 -14.77 -10.34 -9.20
C LEU A 28 -13.79 -9.49 -8.37
N TRP A 29 -13.21 -8.43 -8.96
CA TRP A 29 -12.45 -7.44 -8.21
C TRP A 29 -13.43 -6.51 -7.45
N PRO A 30 -13.40 -6.44 -6.10
CA PRO A 30 -14.35 -5.65 -5.31
C PRO A 30 -14.04 -4.13 -5.36
N GLY A 31 -13.49 -3.64 -6.46
CA GLY A 31 -12.98 -2.27 -6.63
C GLY A 31 -13.60 -1.47 -7.78
N SER A 32 -14.61 -1.99 -8.49
CA SER A 32 -15.42 -1.19 -9.41
C SER A 32 -16.41 -0.31 -8.64
N LEU A 33 -15.88 0.67 -7.91
CA LEU A 33 -16.62 1.84 -7.48
C LEU A 33 -17.00 2.61 -8.76
N LYS A 34 -18.22 2.36 -9.27
CA LYS A 34 -18.88 3.26 -10.21
C LYS A 34 -18.76 4.67 -9.63
N VAL A 35 -18.24 5.62 -10.41
CA VAL A 35 -18.08 7.04 -10.06
C VAL A 35 -19.42 7.69 -9.66
N GLY A 36 -20.57 7.06 -9.94
CA GLY A 36 -21.88 7.42 -9.39
C GLY A 36 -22.08 7.14 -7.88
N SER A 37 -21.17 6.40 -7.22
CA SER A 37 -21.29 6.03 -5.81
C SER A 37 -20.87 7.13 -4.83
N TYR A 38 -20.07 8.11 -5.25
CA TYR A 38 -19.57 9.14 -4.33
C TYR A 38 -20.69 10.14 -3.97
N GLN A 39 -21.46 10.58 -4.97
CA GLN A 39 -22.64 11.43 -4.76
C GLN A 39 -23.75 10.69 -3.99
N GLU A 40 -23.96 9.41 -4.29
CA GLU A 40 -24.95 8.58 -3.59
C GLU A 40 -24.57 8.31 -2.12
N PHE A 41 -23.28 8.12 -1.83
CA PHE A 41 -22.76 7.98 -0.47
C PHE A 41 -22.92 9.27 0.35
N HIS A 42 -22.71 10.44 -0.26
CA HIS A 42 -22.97 11.73 0.39
C HIS A 42 -24.46 12.03 0.56
N ARG A 43 -25.31 11.60 -0.38
CA ARG A 43 -26.77 11.69 -0.26
C ARG A 43 -27.29 10.80 0.87
N ARG A 44 -26.83 9.54 0.98
CA ARG A 44 -27.16 8.66 2.12
C ARG A 44 -26.65 9.18 3.45
N LYS A 45 -25.46 9.79 3.51
CA LYS A 45 -24.99 10.44 4.74
C LYS A 45 -25.92 11.56 5.19
N ARG A 46 -26.45 12.37 4.27
CA ARG A 46 -27.41 13.42 4.61
C ARG A 46 -28.73 12.85 5.16
N VAL A 47 -29.22 11.77 4.57
CA VAL A 47 -30.43 11.09 5.06
C VAL A 47 -30.20 10.44 6.43
N ILE A 48 -29.06 9.76 6.64
CA ILE A 48 -28.74 9.11 7.92
C ILE A 48 -28.54 10.13 9.04
N VAL A 49 -27.93 11.29 8.76
CA VAL A 49 -27.83 12.39 9.74
C VAL A 49 -29.21 12.98 10.06
N SER A 50 -30.17 12.97 9.13
CA SER A 50 -31.55 13.39 9.39
C SER A 50 -32.43 12.33 10.07
N THR A 51 -31.99 11.05 10.07
CA THR A 51 -32.66 9.93 10.76
C THR A 51 -31.97 9.51 12.04
N LEU A 52 -31.04 10.33 12.58
CA LEU A 52 -30.99 10.44 14.03
C LEU A 52 -32.41 10.83 14.42
N GLY A 53 -33.15 9.87 15.00
CA GLY A 53 -34.49 10.11 15.49
C GLY A 53 -34.52 11.35 16.39
N PRO A 54 -35.71 11.92 16.66
CA PRO A 54 -35.83 13.06 17.57
C PRO A 54 -34.93 12.81 18.77
N GLU A 55 -34.07 13.77 19.12
CA GLU A 55 -33.15 13.66 20.25
C GLU A 55 -33.87 12.99 21.42
N HIS A 56 -33.55 11.72 21.66
CA HIS A 56 -34.22 10.98 22.71
C HIS A 56 -33.77 11.64 24.02
N PRO A 57 -34.70 12.05 24.90
CA PRO A 57 -34.39 12.88 26.08
C PRO A 57 -33.26 12.37 26.97
N GLU A 58 -32.90 11.07 26.92
CA GLU A 58 -31.72 10.54 27.64
C GLU A 58 -30.38 11.11 27.14
N ASN A 59 -30.27 11.56 25.88
CA ASN A 59 -29.03 12.15 25.35
C ASN A 59 -28.87 13.63 25.71
N ARG A 60 -29.91 14.27 26.28
CA ARG A 60 -29.87 15.66 26.76
C ARG A 60 -29.69 15.76 28.27
N ALA A 61 -29.58 14.63 28.97
CA ALA A 61 -29.21 14.63 30.38
C ALA A 61 -27.74 15.07 30.48
N GLU A 62 -27.52 16.34 30.83
CA GLU A 62 -26.25 16.75 31.42
C GLU A 62 -26.02 15.84 32.62
N LEU A 63 -25.02 14.97 32.51
CA LEU A 63 -24.60 14.12 33.62
C LEU A 63 -24.37 15.04 34.84
N PRO A 64 -25.01 14.76 35.99
CA PRO A 64 -24.70 15.46 37.23
C PRO A 64 -23.18 15.54 37.43
N PRO A 65 -22.64 16.60 38.04
CA PRO A 65 -21.20 16.75 38.23
C PRO A 65 -20.53 15.54 38.92
N GLU A 66 -21.31 14.74 39.64
CA GLU A 66 -20.91 13.51 40.32
C GLU A 66 -20.71 12.31 39.38
N ASP A 67 -21.44 12.27 38.26
CA ASP A 67 -21.31 11.24 37.21
C ASP A 67 -20.34 11.66 36.09
N LEU A 68 -19.84 12.90 36.14
CA LEU A 68 -18.81 13.35 35.22
C LEU A 68 -17.52 12.60 35.56
N PRO A 69 -16.90 11.90 34.59
CA PRO A 69 -15.64 11.23 34.85
C PRO A 69 -14.64 12.28 35.36
N PRO A 70 -13.85 11.96 36.41
CA PRO A 70 -12.96 12.92 37.04
C PRO A 70 -12.10 13.59 35.96
N GLN A 71 -12.21 14.91 35.84
CA GLN A 71 -11.51 15.73 34.82
C GLN A 71 -10.00 15.83 35.08
N THR A 72 -9.47 15.07 36.03
CA THR A 72 -8.11 15.20 36.56
C THR A 72 -7.39 13.85 36.51
N ALA A 73 -6.14 13.92 36.04
CA ALA A 73 -5.20 12.84 35.72
C ALA A 73 -5.42 12.19 34.35
N GLY A 74 -4.34 12.12 33.57
CA GLY A 74 -4.33 11.77 32.14
C GLY A 74 -5.21 10.56 31.82
N ARG A 75 -6.02 10.68 30.75
CA ARG A 75 -7.00 9.66 30.36
C ARG A 75 -6.40 8.26 30.51
N PRO A 76 -7.01 7.37 31.30
CA PRO A 76 -6.51 6.01 31.44
C PRO A 76 -6.41 5.38 30.06
N LYS A 77 -5.31 4.66 29.82
CA LYS A 77 -5.10 3.97 28.56
C LYS A 77 -6.20 2.91 28.44
N LEU A 78 -7.18 3.19 27.58
CA LEU A 78 -8.29 2.29 27.30
C LEU A 78 -7.77 0.85 27.11
N THR A 79 -8.34 -0.07 27.88
CA THR A 79 -8.09 -1.51 27.82
C THR A 79 -8.88 -2.12 26.67
N GLU A 80 -8.57 -3.35 26.25
CA GLU A 80 -9.35 -3.99 25.17
C GLU A 80 -10.84 -4.14 25.52
N LEU A 81 -11.16 -4.33 26.81
CA LEU A 81 -12.55 -4.40 27.29
C LEU A 81 -13.31 -3.09 26.99
N ASP A 82 -12.66 -1.94 27.17
CA ASP A 82 -13.28 -0.64 26.92
C ASP A 82 -13.61 -0.43 25.43
N TYR A 83 -12.84 -1.03 24.53
CA TYR A 83 -13.11 -0.98 23.09
C TYR A 83 -14.19 -1.96 22.64
N GLU A 84 -14.49 -2.97 23.45
CA GLU A 84 -15.64 -3.87 23.24
C GLU A 84 -16.93 -3.21 23.76
N ALA A 85 -16.84 -2.51 24.90
CA ALA A 85 -17.98 -1.82 25.52
C ALA A 85 -18.38 -0.53 24.76
N ASP A 86 -17.43 0.28 24.30
CA ASP A 86 -17.71 1.55 23.61
C ASP A 86 -17.53 1.45 22.07
N PRO A 87 -18.62 1.50 21.27
CA PRO A 87 -18.51 1.48 19.82
C PRO A 87 -17.80 2.70 19.23
N LEU A 88 -17.82 3.86 19.90
CA LEU A 88 -17.26 5.11 19.42
C LEU A 88 -15.72 5.13 19.56
N ALA A 89 -15.19 4.69 20.71
CA ALA A 89 -13.75 4.46 20.89
C ALA A 89 -13.18 3.47 19.87
N ARG A 90 -13.93 2.41 19.53
CA ARG A 90 -13.55 1.43 18.50
C ARG A 90 -13.50 2.06 17.11
N LEU A 91 -14.47 2.89 16.76
CA LEU A 91 -14.51 3.58 15.47
C LEU A 91 -13.32 4.53 15.29
N GLU A 92 -13.02 5.34 16.30
CA GLU A 92 -11.94 6.31 16.26
C GLU A 92 -10.57 5.61 16.10
N ARG A 93 -10.35 4.51 16.84
CA ARG A 93 -9.18 3.64 16.67
C ARG A 93 -9.05 3.09 15.24
N ASN A 94 -10.16 2.67 14.63
CA ASN A 94 -10.17 2.16 13.25
C ASN A 94 -9.91 3.25 12.19
N ASN A 95 -10.39 4.47 12.42
CA ASN A 95 -10.09 5.63 11.57
C ASN A 95 -8.59 5.98 11.61
N ARG A 96 -7.98 5.97 12.81
CA ARG A 96 -6.52 6.15 12.94
C ARG A 96 -5.73 5.08 12.19
N SER A 97 -6.16 3.82 12.25
CA SER A 97 -5.52 2.73 11.48
C SER A 97 -5.53 2.98 9.97
N THR A 98 -6.64 3.53 9.45
CA THR A 98 -6.79 3.84 8.02
C THR A 98 -5.90 5.02 7.61
N LYS A 99 -5.84 6.08 8.42
CA LYS A 99 -4.94 7.22 8.19
C LYS A 99 -3.48 6.77 8.18
N GLN A 100 -3.08 5.93 9.13
CA GLN A 100 -1.74 5.35 9.19
C GLN A 100 -1.41 4.56 7.92
N ALA A 101 -2.35 3.74 7.43
CA ALA A 101 -2.14 2.96 6.20
C ALA A 101 -1.93 3.87 4.97
N ILE A 102 -2.70 4.95 4.85
CA ILE A 102 -2.57 5.91 3.73
C ILE A 102 -1.21 6.65 3.81
N ILE A 103 -0.81 7.09 5.00
CA ILE A 103 0.49 7.74 5.20
C ILE A 103 1.62 6.76 4.83
N TYR A 104 1.54 5.51 5.29
CA TYR A 104 2.54 4.49 5.01
C TYR A 104 2.65 4.16 3.51
N PHE A 105 1.50 4.07 2.83
CA PHE A 105 1.39 3.86 1.39
C PHE A 105 2.16 4.90 0.58
N CYS A 106 2.05 6.18 0.95
CA CYS A 106 2.79 7.25 0.28
C CYS A 106 4.24 7.35 0.76
N ALA A 107 4.48 7.13 2.06
CA ALA A 107 5.78 7.37 2.68
C ALA A 107 6.86 6.40 2.16
N VAL A 108 6.58 5.10 2.05
CA VAL A 108 7.61 4.12 1.64
C VAL A 108 8.11 4.37 0.21
N PRO A 109 7.24 4.43 -0.83
CA PRO A 109 7.68 4.76 -2.17
C PRO A 109 8.23 6.18 -2.27
N GLY A 110 7.67 7.13 -1.51
CA GLY A 110 8.15 8.51 -1.46
C GLY A 110 9.59 8.62 -0.96
N ILE A 111 9.93 7.95 0.15
CA ILE A 111 11.29 7.92 0.69
C ILE A 111 12.24 7.24 -0.30
N ALA A 112 11.84 6.12 -0.90
CA ALA A 112 12.65 5.44 -1.92
C ALA A 112 12.93 6.35 -3.14
N ALA A 113 11.92 7.08 -3.62
CA ALA A 113 12.07 8.04 -4.71
C ALA A 113 12.97 9.22 -4.34
N VAL A 114 12.84 9.75 -3.12
CA VAL A 114 13.71 10.84 -2.61
C VAL A 114 15.16 10.37 -2.50
N LEU A 115 15.41 9.14 -2.06
CA LEU A 115 16.76 8.58 -2.02
C LEU A 115 17.35 8.43 -3.43
N ALA A 116 16.58 7.89 -4.38
CA ALA A 116 17.03 7.74 -5.76
C ALA A 116 17.33 9.10 -6.40
N LEU A 117 16.39 10.03 -6.34
CA LEU A 117 16.53 11.36 -6.92
C LEU A 117 17.64 12.17 -6.22
N GLY A 118 17.69 12.13 -4.90
CA GLY A 118 18.73 12.79 -4.11
C GLY A 118 20.12 12.28 -4.48
N THR A 119 20.29 10.97 -4.62
CA THR A 119 21.56 10.36 -5.05
C THR A 119 21.94 10.82 -6.45
N ALA A 120 20.99 10.87 -7.39
CA ALA A 120 21.25 11.31 -8.76
C ALA A 120 21.67 12.79 -8.82
N ILE A 121 21.01 13.66 -8.04
CA ILE A 121 21.35 15.08 -7.95
C ILE A 121 22.72 15.27 -7.29
N ILE A 122 22.97 14.64 -6.15
CA ILE A 122 24.24 14.74 -5.42
C ILE A 122 25.39 14.26 -6.30
N SER A 123 25.21 13.12 -6.97
CA SER A 123 26.16 12.58 -7.94
C SER A 123 26.53 13.62 -9.01
N ARG A 124 25.53 14.33 -9.54
CA ARG A 124 25.76 15.35 -10.57
C ARG A 124 26.54 16.56 -10.07
N ILE A 125 26.33 16.95 -8.81
CA ILE A 125 27.02 18.09 -8.18
C ILE A 125 28.48 17.72 -7.85
N VAL A 126 28.72 16.51 -7.35
CA VAL A 126 30.06 16.03 -6.99
C VAL A 126 30.92 15.80 -8.24
N GLY A 127 30.30 15.38 -9.35
CA GLY A 127 31.01 15.05 -10.58
C GLY A 127 31.76 13.73 -10.48
N GLY A 128 32.57 13.42 -11.50
CA GLY A 128 33.35 12.20 -11.56
C GLY A 128 33.65 11.76 -12.99
N PRO A 129 34.56 10.78 -13.15
CA PRO A 129 35.12 10.41 -14.45
C PRO A 129 34.06 9.94 -15.46
N TYR A 130 32.95 9.37 -14.98
CA TYR A 130 31.86 8.93 -15.86
C TYR A 130 31.05 10.10 -16.44
N CYS A 131 30.96 11.22 -15.72
CA CYS A 131 30.24 12.41 -16.18
C CYS A 131 31.09 13.33 -17.06
N ASP A 132 32.41 13.17 -17.03
CA ASP A 132 33.35 13.85 -17.93
C ASP A 132 33.40 13.17 -19.30
N ALA A 133 33.26 11.84 -19.33
CA ALA A 133 33.24 11.03 -20.55
C ALA A 133 31.89 11.10 -21.31
N ASP A 134 30.79 11.28 -20.59
CA ASP A 134 29.45 11.42 -21.16
C ASP A 134 28.67 12.49 -20.40
N SER A 135 28.35 13.58 -21.10
CA SER A 135 27.61 14.70 -20.52
C SER A 135 26.17 14.35 -20.17
N SER A 136 25.63 13.24 -20.71
CA SER A 136 24.28 12.75 -20.43
C SER A 136 24.18 11.81 -19.23
N ALA A 137 25.31 11.38 -18.66
CA ALA A 137 25.33 10.53 -17.48
C ALA A 137 24.89 11.31 -16.22
N TRP A 138 23.96 10.74 -15.46
CA TRP A 138 23.53 11.28 -14.15
C TRP A 138 24.33 10.70 -12.98
N LEU A 139 24.86 9.49 -13.13
CA LEU A 139 25.60 8.76 -12.11
C LEU A 139 27.11 8.81 -12.42
N CYS A 140 27.83 9.70 -11.72
CA CYS A 140 29.18 10.13 -12.05
C CYS A 140 30.30 9.29 -11.42
N THR A 141 29.99 8.45 -10.41
CA THR A 141 30.95 7.53 -9.77
C THR A 141 30.32 6.15 -9.58
N GLU A 142 31.15 5.12 -9.43
CA GLU A 142 30.69 3.75 -9.17
C GLU A 142 29.94 3.65 -7.82
N GLY A 143 30.44 4.33 -6.78
CA GLY A 143 29.79 4.37 -5.47
C GLY A 143 28.36 4.92 -5.55
N PHE A 144 28.14 6.01 -6.30
CA PHE A 144 26.79 6.55 -6.51
C PHE A 144 25.91 5.62 -7.34
N ARG A 145 26.46 4.89 -8.32
CA ARG A 145 25.71 3.85 -9.04
C ARG A 145 25.24 2.77 -8.08
N LEU A 146 26.11 2.24 -7.22
CA LEU A 146 25.74 1.21 -6.26
C LEU A 146 24.69 1.71 -5.26
N PHE A 147 24.90 2.89 -4.70
CA PHE A 147 24.01 3.48 -3.72
C PHE A 147 22.61 3.77 -4.29
N PHE A 148 22.53 4.26 -5.53
CA PHE A 148 21.27 4.53 -6.22
C PHE A 148 20.38 3.30 -6.34
N HIS A 149 20.98 2.11 -6.49
CA HIS A 149 20.24 0.86 -6.62
C HIS A 149 19.92 0.27 -5.24
N ILE A 150 20.92 0.13 -4.37
CA ILE A 150 20.77 -0.57 -3.09
C ILE A 150 19.91 0.21 -2.09
N ALA A 151 20.09 1.52 -1.96
CA ALA A 151 19.43 2.27 -0.89
C ALA A 151 17.89 2.29 -1.03
N PRO A 152 17.31 2.59 -2.21
CA PRO A 152 15.86 2.50 -2.40
C PRO A 152 15.33 1.07 -2.27
N ALA A 153 16.12 0.06 -2.67
CA ALA A 153 15.75 -1.35 -2.54
C ALA A 153 15.60 -1.76 -1.07
N LEU A 154 16.56 -1.40 -0.21
CA LEU A 154 16.47 -1.67 1.22
C LEU A 154 15.24 -1.00 1.85
N VAL A 155 14.97 0.27 1.52
CA VAL A 155 13.79 0.97 2.03
C VAL A 155 12.49 0.27 1.61
N CYS A 156 12.36 -0.10 0.34
CA CYS A 156 11.15 -0.78 -0.13
C CYS A 156 11.01 -2.18 0.47
N PHE A 157 12.12 -2.91 0.61
CA PHE A 157 12.15 -4.26 1.18
C PHE A 157 11.72 -4.24 2.65
N PHE A 158 12.38 -3.42 3.49
CA PHE A 158 11.99 -3.28 4.89
C PHE A 158 10.61 -2.64 5.05
N GLY A 159 10.21 -1.73 4.15
CA GLY A 159 8.86 -1.18 4.11
C GLY A 159 7.79 -2.24 3.84
N LEU A 160 8.05 -3.22 2.98
CA LEU A 160 7.15 -4.34 2.74
C LEU A 160 6.99 -5.22 3.98
N PHE A 161 8.09 -5.63 4.61
CA PHE A 161 8.04 -6.43 5.84
C PHE A 161 7.43 -5.65 7.01
N GLY A 162 7.69 -4.35 7.10
CA GLY A 162 7.06 -3.46 8.07
C GLY A 162 5.54 -3.40 7.89
N ALA A 163 5.06 -3.25 6.66
CA ALA A 163 3.62 -3.29 6.37
C ALA A 163 3.00 -4.65 6.72
N ALA A 164 3.67 -5.76 6.41
CA ALA A 164 3.22 -7.11 6.77
C ALA A 164 3.13 -7.30 8.29
N TYR A 165 4.15 -6.87 9.03
CA TYR A 165 4.18 -6.93 10.49
C TYR A 165 3.06 -6.08 11.12
N ILE A 166 2.87 -4.84 10.65
CA ILE A 166 1.80 -3.96 11.15
C ILE A 166 0.42 -4.54 10.83
N CYS A 167 0.24 -5.14 9.64
CA CYS A 167 -0.98 -5.83 9.27
C CYS A 167 -1.29 -6.98 10.23
N TYR A 168 -0.29 -7.83 10.52
CA TYR A 168 -0.43 -8.92 11.49
C TYR A 168 -0.76 -8.41 12.89
N TYR A 169 -0.06 -7.37 13.36
CA TYR A 169 -0.32 -6.76 14.67
C TYR A 169 -1.76 -6.24 14.79
N LYS A 170 -2.26 -5.57 13.75
CA LYS A 170 -3.64 -5.04 13.70
C LYS A 170 -4.68 -6.14 13.61
N TRP A 171 -4.39 -7.21 12.87
CA TRP A 171 -5.24 -8.40 12.81
C TRP A 171 -5.38 -9.07 14.17
N LYS A 172 -4.26 -9.31 14.88
CA LYS A 172 -4.26 -9.89 16.24
C LYS A 172 -5.06 -9.04 17.25
N ARG A 173 -5.08 -7.71 17.06
CA ARG A 173 -5.78 -6.75 17.93
C ARG A 173 -7.22 -6.45 17.51
N HIS A 174 -7.80 -7.22 16.58
CA HIS A 174 -9.16 -7.02 16.06
C HIS A 174 -9.41 -5.60 15.52
N GLN A 175 -8.35 -4.93 15.03
CA GLN A 175 -8.43 -3.63 14.40
C GLN A 175 -8.67 -3.77 12.89
N ARG A 176 -9.04 -2.67 12.23
CA ARG A 176 -9.22 -2.62 10.77
C ARG A 176 -7.88 -2.89 10.04
N TRP A 177 -7.65 -4.16 9.69
CA TRP A 177 -6.44 -4.67 9.01
C TRP A 177 -6.54 -4.65 7.48
N ARG A 178 -7.74 -4.75 6.92
CA ARG A 178 -7.99 -4.82 5.46
C ARG A 178 -7.28 -3.73 4.63
N PRO A 179 -7.19 -2.45 5.06
CA PRO A 179 -6.43 -1.43 4.34
C PRO A 179 -4.94 -1.75 4.20
N TRP A 180 -4.34 -2.43 5.19
CA TRP A 180 -2.92 -2.78 5.18
C TRP A 180 -2.59 -3.85 4.14
N ILE A 181 -3.53 -4.73 3.81
CA ILE A 181 -3.37 -5.65 2.68
C ILE A 181 -3.23 -4.90 1.36
N ALA A 182 -4.02 -3.84 1.16
CA ALA A 182 -3.89 -3.01 -0.04
C ALA A 182 -2.52 -2.31 -0.10
N VAL A 183 -2.01 -1.85 1.05
CA VAL A 183 -0.65 -1.28 1.15
C VAL A 183 0.41 -2.31 0.77
N ILE A 184 0.35 -3.52 1.30
CA ILE A 184 1.29 -4.62 0.99
C ILE A 184 1.27 -4.92 -0.51
N TRP A 185 0.07 -5.09 -1.09
CA TRP A 185 -0.08 -5.37 -2.53
C TRP A 185 0.51 -4.30 -3.43
N PHE A 186 0.49 -3.04 -3.01
CA PHE A 186 1.08 -1.95 -3.78
C PHE A 186 2.60 -1.82 -3.58
N ILE A 187 3.07 -1.96 -2.34
CA ILE A 187 4.52 -1.86 -2.04
C ILE A 187 5.26 -3.08 -2.61
N MET A 188 4.63 -4.24 -2.68
CA MET A 188 5.24 -5.48 -3.18
C MET A 188 5.87 -5.33 -4.59
N PRO A 189 5.16 -4.90 -5.65
CA PRO A 189 5.77 -4.72 -6.97
C PRO A 189 6.88 -3.65 -6.97
N VAL A 190 6.74 -2.58 -6.18
CA VAL A 190 7.78 -1.54 -6.05
C VAL A 190 9.05 -2.11 -5.42
N ALA A 191 8.91 -2.90 -4.34
CA ALA A 191 10.02 -3.58 -3.69
C ALA A 191 10.68 -4.60 -4.61
N ILE A 192 9.89 -5.38 -5.35
CA ILE A 192 10.42 -6.33 -6.35
C ILE A 192 11.20 -5.57 -7.43
N GLY A 193 10.65 -4.49 -7.99
CA GLY A 193 11.31 -3.71 -9.04
C GLY A 193 12.69 -3.21 -8.61
N TRP A 194 12.79 -2.62 -7.42
CA TRP A 194 14.08 -2.17 -6.88
C TRP A 194 15.03 -3.32 -6.54
N SER A 195 14.52 -4.43 -5.99
CA SER A 195 15.35 -5.58 -5.63
C SER A 195 15.93 -6.27 -6.85
N VAL A 196 15.12 -6.46 -7.91
CA VAL A 196 15.57 -7.04 -9.18
C VAL A 196 16.60 -6.14 -9.85
N ASN A 197 16.35 -4.83 -9.88
CA ASN A 197 17.30 -3.87 -10.43
C ASN A 197 18.65 -3.87 -9.67
N SER A 198 18.60 -3.97 -8.34
CA SER A 198 19.80 -4.06 -7.50
C SER A 198 20.55 -5.37 -7.70
N ALA A 199 19.83 -6.50 -7.76
CA ALA A 199 20.42 -7.80 -8.01
C ALA A 199 21.08 -7.86 -9.40
N ALA A 200 20.44 -7.29 -10.43
CA ALA A 200 21.01 -7.20 -11.77
C ALA A 200 22.34 -6.41 -11.76
N MET A 201 22.37 -5.25 -11.11
CA MET A 201 23.61 -4.48 -10.99
C MET A 201 24.70 -5.25 -10.24
N LEU A 202 24.36 -5.91 -9.13
CA LEU A 202 25.34 -6.70 -8.36
C LEU A 202 25.89 -7.89 -9.13
N ILE A 203 25.06 -8.56 -9.94
CA ILE A 203 25.49 -9.72 -10.74
C ILE A 203 26.31 -9.29 -11.95
N LEU A 204 25.93 -8.19 -12.62
CA LEU A 204 26.60 -7.75 -13.85
C LEU A 204 27.90 -6.97 -13.58
N ASN A 205 28.07 -6.40 -12.38
CA ASN A 205 29.32 -5.77 -11.94
C ASN A 205 30.21 -6.69 -11.08
N ALA A 206 29.81 -7.94 -10.81
CA ALA A 206 30.64 -8.95 -10.13
C ALA A 206 31.50 -9.72 -11.12
#